data_AF-A0A8H7BZ97-F1
#
_entry.id   AF-A0A8H7BZ97-F1
#
_cell.length_a   1.000
_cell.length_b   1.000
_cell.length_c   1.000
_cell.angle_alpha   90.00
_cell.angle_beta   90.00
_cell.angle_gamma   90.00
#
_symmetry.space_group_name_H-M   'P 1'
#
loop_
_entity.id
_entity.type
_entity.pdbx_description
1 polymer ?
#
loop_
_entity_poly.entity_id
_entity_poly.type
_entity_poly.pdbx_seq_one_letter_code
_entity_poly.pdbx_strand_id
1 'polypeptide(L)'
;MNPYHIPEQPHTSSQDDGANCRKRSTNDIASRPKSKGRERRRKAPHELLTEAEKKANHIASEQKRRQNIRLGFDQLIDIVPSLTHGNRSEAVILQKSVEHIRHLISIKNDLKSQVRDLQSLLGES
;
A
#
# COMPACT_ATOMS: atom_id res chain seq x y z
N MET A 1 -38.94 -15.80 -32.66
CA MET A 1 -38.98 -16.30 -31.27
C MET A 1 -37.56 -16.46 -30.76
N ASN A 2 -37.21 -15.77 -29.68
CA ASN A 2 -35.86 -15.66 -29.13
C ASN A 2 -35.67 -16.72 -28.01
N PRO A 3 -34.69 -17.65 -28.07
CA PRO A 3 -34.53 -18.72 -27.06
C PRO A 3 -33.38 -18.47 -26.08
N TYR A 4 -33.29 -17.27 -25.50
CA TYR A 4 -32.37 -17.01 -24.38
C TYR A 4 -33.13 -17.11 -23.06
N HIS A 5 -33.11 -18.30 -22.47
CA HIS A 5 -33.55 -18.55 -21.10
C HIS A 5 -32.36 -18.33 -20.16
N ILE A 6 -32.43 -17.29 -19.32
CA ILE A 6 -31.44 -16.98 -18.29
C ILE A 6 -31.98 -17.55 -16.96
N PRO A 7 -31.24 -18.40 -16.23
CA PRO A 7 -31.70 -18.92 -14.94
C PRO A 7 -31.70 -17.85 -13.85
N GLU A 8 -32.79 -17.74 -13.08
CA GLU A 8 -32.86 -16.93 -11.88
C GLU A 8 -31.96 -17.49 -10.76
N GLN A 9 -31.27 -16.58 -10.05
CA GLN A 9 -30.52 -16.84 -8.82
C GLN A 9 -31.28 -16.22 -7.63
N PRO A 10 -31.20 -16.82 -6.43
CA PRO A 10 -32.23 -16.74 -5.40
C PRO A 10 -32.30 -15.40 -4.64
N HIS A 11 -33.51 -15.16 -4.14
CA HIS A 11 -33.97 -14.04 -3.35
C HIS A 11 -33.13 -13.83 -2.07
N THR A 12 -32.66 -12.59 -1.86
CA THR A 12 -31.98 -12.18 -0.62
C THR A 12 -33.01 -11.91 0.47
N SER A 13 -33.06 -12.75 1.51
CA SER A 13 -33.77 -12.45 2.76
C SER A 13 -33.07 -11.32 3.51
N SER A 14 -33.82 -10.26 3.77
CA SER A 14 -33.51 -9.20 4.73
C SER A 14 -33.43 -9.78 6.15
N GLN A 15 -32.32 -9.54 6.85
CA GLN A 15 -32.28 -9.52 8.31
C GLN A 15 -31.47 -8.30 8.76
N ASP A 16 -32.21 -7.39 9.38
CA ASP A 16 -31.82 -6.21 10.11
C ASP A 16 -31.42 -6.66 11.52
N ASP A 17 -30.19 -6.36 11.98
CA ASP A 17 -29.85 -6.38 13.40
C ASP A 17 -28.54 -5.62 13.68
N GLY A 18 -28.64 -4.58 14.53
CA GLY A 18 -27.60 -4.29 15.50
C GLY A 18 -26.60 -3.16 15.18
N ALA A 19 -27.06 -1.91 15.32
CA ALA A 19 -26.19 -0.75 15.51
C ALA A 19 -25.32 -0.91 16.78
N ASN A 20 -24.00 -1.05 16.62
CA ASN A 20 -23.04 -0.92 17.72
C ASN A 20 -21.90 0.03 17.33
N CYS A 21 -22.22 1.32 17.24
CA CYS A 21 -21.23 2.38 17.17
C CYS A 21 -20.58 2.55 18.56
N ARG A 22 -19.57 1.73 18.86
CA ARG A 22 -18.74 1.91 20.06
C ARG A 22 -17.85 3.12 19.86
N LYS A 23 -18.25 4.23 20.51
CA LYS A 23 -17.45 5.44 20.72
C LYS A 23 -16.11 5.05 21.34
N ARG A 24 -15.01 5.22 20.61
CA ARG A 24 -13.65 5.17 21.16
C ARG A 24 -13.20 6.60 21.38
N SER A 25 -13.11 6.99 22.65
CA SER A 25 -12.54 8.26 23.11
C SER A 25 -11.12 8.44 22.56
N THR A 26 -10.90 9.51 21.82
CA THR A 26 -9.57 10.04 21.53
C THR A 26 -9.28 11.17 22.51
N ASN A 27 -8.48 10.88 23.53
CA ASN A 27 -7.74 11.91 24.25
C ASN A 27 -6.54 12.27 23.37
N ASP A 28 -6.55 13.45 22.75
CA ASP A 28 -5.33 14.01 22.16
C ASP A 28 -5.18 15.48 22.53
N ILE A 29 -4.15 15.71 23.33
CA ILE A 29 -3.68 16.97 23.88
C ILE A 29 -2.92 17.73 22.79
N ALA A 30 -3.32 18.99 22.61
CA ALA A 30 -2.55 20.15 22.18
C ALA A 30 -1.32 19.97 21.26
N SER A 31 -1.41 20.52 20.03
CA SER A 31 -0.47 21.54 19.54
C SER A 31 -0.89 22.10 18.16
N ARG A 32 -1.32 23.37 18.13
CA ARG A 32 -1.52 24.18 16.90
C ARG A 32 -0.21 24.88 16.53
N PRO A 33 0.17 24.93 15.24
CA PRO A 33 0.89 26.07 14.70
C PRO A 33 -0.06 26.91 13.82
N LYS A 34 -0.11 28.22 14.09
CA LYS A 34 -0.75 29.20 13.21
C LYS A 34 0.24 29.59 12.11
N SER A 35 -0.10 29.34 10.84
CA SER A 35 0.58 29.93 9.68
C SER A 35 -0.39 30.80 8.88
N LYS A 36 0.13 31.96 8.47
CA LYS A 36 -0.60 33.13 7.97
C LYS A 36 -1.12 32.94 6.55
N GLY A 37 -2.16 33.73 6.24
CA GLY A 37 -3.01 33.63 5.07
C GLY A 37 -2.30 33.63 3.72
N ARG A 38 -2.65 32.63 2.93
CA ARG A 38 -2.71 32.74 1.47
C ARG A 38 -4.19 32.60 1.13
N GLU A 39 -4.77 33.66 0.57
CA GLU A 39 -6.19 33.80 0.29
C GLU A 39 -6.67 32.65 -0.61
N ARG A 40 -7.24 31.62 0.04
CA ARG A 40 -7.93 30.54 -0.64
C ARG A 40 -9.22 31.16 -1.18
N ARG A 41 -9.30 31.33 -2.50
CA ARG A 41 -10.57 31.56 -3.21
C ARG A 41 -11.64 30.71 -2.53
N ARG A 42 -12.61 31.38 -1.91
CA ARG A 42 -13.68 30.74 -1.15
C ARG A 42 -14.46 29.86 -2.14
N LYS A 43 -14.16 28.56 -2.13
CA LYS A 43 -15.00 27.57 -2.77
C LYS A 43 -16.39 27.70 -2.14
N ALA A 44 -17.41 27.75 -2.99
CA ALA A 44 -18.80 27.83 -2.61
C ALA A 44 -19.14 26.76 -1.54
N PRO A 45 -20.20 26.96 -0.74
CA PRO A 45 -20.58 26.06 0.34
C PRO A 45 -20.58 24.63 -0.19
N HIS A 46 -19.85 23.75 0.49
CA HIS A 46 -19.66 22.34 0.17
C HIS A 46 -20.98 21.69 -0.28
N GLU A 47 -21.19 21.58 -1.60
CA GLU A 47 -22.12 20.59 -2.11
C GLU A 47 -21.57 19.24 -1.65
N LEU A 48 -22.36 18.58 -0.81
CA LEU A 48 -22.12 17.19 -0.46
C LEU A 48 -22.07 16.42 -1.78
N LEU A 49 -20.97 15.69 -2.01
CA LEU A 49 -20.83 14.81 -3.18
C LEU A 49 -22.11 13.98 -3.28
N THR A 50 -22.74 13.99 -4.45
CA THR A 50 -23.90 13.14 -4.72
C THR A 50 -23.54 11.67 -4.49
N GLU A 51 -24.52 10.82 -4.20
CA GLU A 51 -24.27 9.38 -4.02
C GLU A 51 -23.58 8.76 -5.26
N ALA A 52 -23.92 9.26 -6.45
CA ALA A 52 -23.27 8.89 -7.71
C ALA A 52 -21.79 9.33 -7.74
N GLU A 53 -21.48 10.57 -7.35
CA GLU A 53 -20.11 11.08 -7.29
C GLU A 53 -19.27 10.40 -6.21
N LYS A 54 -19.84 10.10 -5.04
CA LYS A 54 -19.17 9.31 -3.99
C LYS A 54 -18.80 7.93 -4.51
N LYS A 55 -19.72 7.24 -5.18
CA LYS A 55 -19.47 5.93 -5.79
C LYS A 55 -18.39 5.99 -6.86
N ALA A 56 -18.44 6.99 -7.74
CA ALA A 56 -17.43 7.20 -8.76
C ALA A 56 -16.04 7.49 -8.15
N ASN A 57 -15.97 8.35 -7.13
CA ASN A 57 -14.73 8.69 -6.46
C ASN A 57 -14.15 7.49 -5.68
N HIS A 58 -14.99 6.67 -5.06
CA HIS A 58 -14.58 5.44 -4.39
C HIS A 58 -13.93 4.47 -5.39
N ILE A 59 -14.57 4.23 -6.54
CA ILE A 59 -14.03 3.36 -7.60
C ILE A 59 -12.69 3.91 -8.10
N ALA A 60 -12.62 5.21 -8.40
CA ALA A 60 -11.39 5.84 -8.89
C ALA A 60 -10.24 5.78 -7.86
N SER A 61 -10.54 6.04 -6.58
CA SER A 61 -9.57 5.99 -5.50
C SER A 61 -9.03 4.57 -5.29
N GLU A 62 -9.89 3.56 -5.36
CA GLU A 62 -9.48 2.16 -5.23
C GLU A 62 -8.69 1.67 -6.45
N GLN A 63 -9.07 2.08 -7.68
CA GLN A 63 -8.28 1.80 -8.88
C GLN A 63 -6.87 2.39 -8.76
N LYS A 64 -6.75 3.65 -8.36
CA LYS A 64 -5.46 4.30 -8.13
C LYS A 64 -4.66 3.59 -7.05
N ARG A 65 -5.29 3.20 -5.93
CA ARG A 65 -4.64 2.43 -4.87
C ARG A 65 -4.09 1.11 -5.41
N ARG A 66 -4.88 0.35 -6.17
CA ARG A 66 -4.46 -0.92 -6.79
C ARG A 66 -3.33 -0.73 -7.80
N GLN A 67 -3.37 0.32 -8.61
CA GLN A 67 -2.30 0.64 -9.54
C GLN A 67 -0.99 0.93 -8.81
N ASN A 68 -1.02 1.72 -7.73
CA ASN A 68 0.16 2.00 -6.93
C ASN A 68 0.76 0.73 -6.31
N ILE A 69 -0.08 -0.20 -5.85
CA ILE A 69 0.39 -1.49 -5.32
C ILE A 69 1.10 -2.29 -6.41
N ARG A 70 0.52 -2.37 -7.62
CA ARG A 70 1.15 -3.06 -8.76
C ARG A 70 2.51 -2.47 -9.12
N LEU A 71 2.59 -1.13 -9.22
CA LEU A 71 3.86 -0.45 -9.48
C LEU A 71 4.91 -0.75 -8.41
N GLY A 72 4.51 -0.89 -7.15
CA GLY A 72 5.42 -1.32 -6.07
C GLY A 72 5.94 -2.74 -6.28
N PHE A 73 5.10 -3.67 -6.73
CA PHE A 73 5.53 -5.04 -7.08
C PHE A 73 6.45 -5.07 -8.30
N ASP A 74 6.17 -4.26 -9.32
CA ASP A 74 7.02 -4.17 -10.51
C ASP A 74 8.44 -3.69 -10.12
N GLN A 75 8.54 -2.68 -9.24
CA GLN A 75 9.83 -2.22 -8.72
C GLN A 75 10.57 -3.30 -7.92
N LEU A 76 9.85 -4.12 -7.14
CA LEU A 76 10.47 -5.23 -6.42
C LEU A 76 11.02 -6.29 -7.39
N ILE A 77 10.33 -6.57 -8.49
CA ILE A 77 10.80 -7.51 -9.51
C ILE A 77 12.10 -7.01 -10.15
N ASP A 78 12.20 -5.72 -10.43
CA ASP A 78 13.38 -5.11 -11.06
C ASP A 78 14.61 -5.12 -10.14
N ILE A 79 14.41 -4.89 -8.83
CA ILE A 79 15.50 -4.80 -7.86
C ILE A 79 16.01 -6.19 -7.43
N VAL A 80 15.13 -7.18 -7.36
CA VAL A 80 15.47 -8.52 -6.84
C VAL A 80 15.92 -9.43 -7.98
N PRO A 81 17.21 -9.81 -8.08
CA PRO A 81 17.74 -10.52 -9.24
C PRO A 81 17.07 -11.86 -9.51
N SER A 82 16.60 -12.54 -8.45
CA SER A 82 15.95 -13.85 -8.52
C SER A 82 14.53 -13.83 -9.12
N LEU A 83 13.94 -12.66 -9.32
CA LEU A 83 12.57 -12.50 -9.85
C LEU A 83 12.53 -12.13 -11.34
N THR A 84 13.67 -11.79 -11.95
CA THR A 84 13.77 -11.32 -13.35
C THR A 84 13.21 -12.32 -14.38
N HIS A 85 13.50 -13.62 -14.20
CA HIS A 85 13.16 -14.69 -15.15
C HIS A 85 12.23 -15.77 -14.53
N GLY A 86 11.64 -15.50 -13.37
CA GLY A 86 10.93 -16.50 -12.56
C GLY A 86 9.44 -16.21 -12.34
N ASN A 87 8.84 -16.99 -11.43
CA ASN A 87 7.43 -16.86 -11.05
C ASN A 87 7.13 -15.51 -10.40
N ARG A 88 6.12 -14.80 -10.92
CA ARG A 88 5.72 -13.44 -10.51
C ARG A 88 4.47 -13.39 -9.63
N SER A 89 4.20 -14.44 -8.85
CA SER A 89 3.10 -14.40 -7.90
C SER A 89 3.45 -13.46 -6.74
N GLU A 90 2.47 -12.68 -6.26
CA GLU A 90 2.67 -11.69 -5.19
C GLU A 90 3.35 -12.30 -3.95
N ALA A 91 2.93 -13.51 -3.55
CA ALA A 91 3.52 -14.23 -2.43
C ALA A 91 5.01 -14.57 -2.66
N VAL A 92 5.37 -15.03 -3.86
CA VAL A 92 6.76 -15.37 -4.19
C VAL A 92 7.62 -14.11 -4.27
N ILE A 93 7.09 -13.01 -4.82
CA ILE A 93 7.81 -11.73 -4.88
C ILE A 93 8.17 -11.26 -3.47
N LEU A 94 7.22 -11.27 -2.53
CA LEU A 94 7.48 -10.89 -1.15
C LEU A 94 8.50 -11.83 -0.49
N GLN A 95 8.38 -13.14 -0.67
CA GLN A 95 9.30 -14.12 -0.10
C GLN A 95 10.74 -13.90 -0.61
N LYS A 96 10.91 -13.77 -1.94
CA LYS A 96 12.21 -13.54 -2.57
C LYS A 96 12.81 -12.18 -2.22
N SER A 97 11.98 -11.17 -2.02
CA SER A 97 12.43 -9.86 -1.53
C SER A 97 13.04 -9.96 -0.14
N VAL A 98 12.40 -10.69 0.78
CA VAL A 98 12.93 -10.90 2.15
C VAL A 98 14.23 -11.70 2.12
N GLU A 99 14.30 -12.75 1.30
CA GLU A 99 15.53 -13.55 1.10
C GLU A 99 16.69 -12.67 0.60
N HIS A 100 16.43 -11.82 -0.40
CA HIS A 100 17.42 -10.91 -0.94
C HIS A 100 17.93 -9.89 0.09
N ILE A 101 17.03 -9.31 0.90
CA ILE A 101 17.42 -8.39 1.98
C ILE A 101 18.36 -9.08 2.98
N ARG A 102 18.05 -10.32 3.39
CA ARG A 102 18.92 -11.09 4.30
C ARG A 102 20.29 -11.34 3.69
N HIS A 103 20.33 -11.70 2.40
CA HIS A 103 21.57 -11.91 1.67
C HIS A 103 22.43 -10.63 1.60
N LEU A 104 21.84 -9.48 1.27
CA LEU A 104 22.54 -8.19 1.25
C LEU A 104 23.10 -7.82 2.63
N ILE A 105 22.37 -8.10 3.71
CA ILE A 105 22.86 -7.87 5.07
C ILE A 105 24.09 -8.73 5.37
N SER A 106 24.08 -10.00 4.96
CA SER A 106 25.23 -10.91 5.10
C SER A 106 26.45 -10.36 4.36
N ILE A 107 26.30 -10.09 3.06
CA ILE A 107 27.38 -9.53 2.22
C ILE A 107 27.95 -8.26 2.85
N LYS A 108 27.07 -7.34 3.28
CA LYS A 108 27.49 -6.08 3.91
C LYS A 108 28.26 -6.33 5.22
N ASN A 109 27.94 -7.36 5.99
CA ASN A 109 28.69 -7.71 7.20
C ASN A 109 30.04 -8.34 6.86
N ASP A 110 30.08 -9.22 5.86
CA ASP A 110 31.30 -9.91 5.41
C ASP A 110 32.31 -8.90 4.84
N LEU A 111 31.86 -7.99 3.96
CA LEU A 111 32.69 -6.90 3.45
C LEU A 111 33.21 -6.00 4.58
N LYS A 112 32.36 -5.68 5.57
CA LYS A 112 32.81 -4.91 6.74
C LYS A 112 33.86 -5.66 7.56
N SER A 113 33.79 -6.98 7.65
CA SER A 113 34.84 -7.76 8.31
C SER A 113 36.13 -7.69 7.52
N GLN A 114 36.09 -7.96 6.21
CA GLN A 114 37.26 -7.90 5.34
C GLN A 114 37.95 -6.53 5.39
N VAL A 115 37.17 -5.44 5.41
CA VAL A 115 37.73 -4.08 5.55
C VAL A 115 38.44 -3.91 6.90
N ARG A 116 37.87 -4.38 8.01
CA ARG A 116 38.52 -4.31 9.32
C ARG A 116 39.81 -5.14 9.36
N ASP A 117 39.79 -6.34 8.78
CA ASP A 117 40.94 -7.24 8.77
C ASP A 117 42.08 -6.63 7.95
N LEU A 118 41.77 -6.07 6.78
CA LEU A 118 42.74 -5.35 5.94
C LEU A 118 43.24 -4.07 6.60
N GLN A 119 42.39 -3.32 7.31
CA GLN A 119 42.80 -2.15 8.09
C GLN A 119 43.74 -2.54 9.24
N SER A 120 43.48 -3.66 9.92
CA SER A 120 44.37 -4.19 10.95
C SER A 120 45.72 -4.59 10.35
N LEU A 121 45.72 -5.19 9.15
CA LEU A 121 46.94 -5.60 8.47
C LEU A 121 47.76 -4.41 7.96
N LEU A 122 47.11 -3.35 7.51
CA LEU A 122 47.77 -2.14 6.99
C LEU A 122 48.17 -1.15 8.11
N GLY A 123 47.54 -1.25 9.28
CA GLY A 123 47.69 -0.32 10.41
C GLY A 123 48.68 -0.78 11.49
N GLU A 124 49.33 -1.93 11.32
CA GLU A 124 50.42 -2.40 12.18
C GLU A 124 51.74 -2.48 11.39
N SER A 125 52.39 -1.31 11.26
CA SER A 125 53.84 -1.11 11.10
C SER A 125 54.19 0.29 11.60
#